data_AF-A0A0S8A7L5-F1
#
_entry.id   AF-A0A0S8A7L5-F1
#
_cell.length_a   1.000
_cell.length_b   1.000
_cell.length_c   1.000
_cell.angle_alpha   90.00
_cell.angle_beta   90.00
_cell.angle_gamma   90.00
#
_symmetry.space_group_name_H-M   'P 1'
#
loop_
_entity.id
_entity.type
_entity.pdbx_description
1 polymer ?
#
loop_
_entity_poly.entity_id
_entity_poly.type
_entity_poly.pdbx_seq_one_letter_code
_entity_poly.pdbx_strand_id
1 'polypeptide(L)' 'IGPRAIGEDRAFVVDASSYFNRSGPRVVDGVEILAALLHPDAFADVELEGRGARWQPLNPEV' A
#
# COMPACT_ATOMS: atom_id res chain seq x y z
N ILE A 1 -15.04 11.65 12.04
CA ILE A 1 -15.03 10.17 11.91
C ILE A 1 -14.18 9.87 10.68
N GLY A 2 -13.03 9.21 10.83
CA GLY A 2 -12.17 8.87 9.70
C GLY A 2 -12.71 7.66 8.91
N PRO A 3 -12.15 7.37 7.72
CA PRO A 3 -12.46 6.16 6.98
C PRO A 3 -12.28 4.91 7.84
N ARG A 4 -13.20 3.94 7.75
CA ARG A 4 -13.16 2.67 8.49
C ARG A 4 -11.81 1.95 8.37
N ALA A 5 -11.19 2.01 7.18
CA ALA A 5 -9.90 1.40 6.90
C ALA A 5 -8.78 1.84 7.85
N ILE A 6 -8.82 3.07 8.38
CA ILE A 6 -7.83 3.55 9.35
C ILE A 6 -8.02 2.84 10.70
N GLY A 7 -9.25 2.80 11.21
CA GLY A 7 -9.56 2.16 12.49
C GLY A 7 -9.38 0.64 12.49
N GLU A 8 -9.35 0.02 11.31
CA GLU A 8 -9.12 -1.41 11.13
C GLU A 8 -7.68 -1.74 10.71
N ASP A 9 -6.76 -0.77 10.68
CA ASP A 9 -5.36 -0.99 10.30
C ASP A 9 -5.22 -1.54 8.85
N ARG A 10 -6.14 -1.14 7.97
CA ARG A 10 -6.21 -1.48 6.54
C ARG A 10 -6.05 -0.27 5.63
N ALA A 11 -5.40 0.77 6.12
CA ALA A 11 -5.00 1.94 5.35
C ALA A 11 -3.52 1.80 4.97
N PHE A 12 -3.19 2.15 3.72
CA PHE A 12 -1.85 1.96 3.17
C PHE A 12 -1.38 3.21 2.42
N VAL A 13 -0.07 3.41 2.41
CA VAL A 13 0.62 4.43 1.62
C VAL A 13 1.42 3.72 0.55
N VAL A 14 1.42 4.24 -0.67
CA VAL A 14 2.16 3.69 -1.82
C VAL A 14 2.87 4.81 -2.57
N ASP A 15 3.95 4.48 -3.29
CA ASP A 15 4.55 5.42 -4.24
C ASP A 15 3.69 5.52 -5.50
N ALA A 16 2.75 6.47 -5.48
CA ALA A 16 1.85 6.72 -6.59
C ALA A 16 2.57 7.15 -7.87
N SER A 17 3.63 7.95 -7.77
CA SER A 17 4.33 8.51 -8.93
C SER A 17 5.06 7.43 -9.73
N SER A 18 5.62 6.44 -9.04
CA SER A 18 6.36 5.35 -9.68
C SER A 18 5.41 4.29 -10.29
N TYR A 19 4.34 3.91 -9.58
CA TYR A 19 3.58 2.69 -9.90
C TYR A 19 2.15 2.93 -10.38
N PHE A 20 1.52 4.07 -10.06
CA PHE A 20 0.09 4.29 -10.30
C PHE A 20 -0.22 5.47 -11.22
N ASN A 21 0.72 6.40 -11.42
CA ASN A 21 0.54 7.57 -12.28
C ASN A 21 1.26 7.38 -13.62
N ARG A 22 0.50 7.25 -14.72
CA ARG A 22 1.05 7.07 -16.09
C ARG A 22 2.14 5.98 -16.12
N SER A 23 1.90 4.88 -15.43
CA SER A 23 2.92 3.88 -15.11
C SER A 23 3.38 3.03 -16.30
N GLY A 24 2.71 3.13 -17.45
CA GLY A 24 3.06 2.36 -18.65
C GLY A 24 3.14 0.86 -18.33
N PRO A 25 4.24 0.17 -18.65
CA PRO A 25 4.38 -1.26 -18.34
C PRO A 25 4.43 -1.57 -16.83
N ARG A 26 4.79 -0.59 -15.98
CA ARG A 26 4.87 -0.76 -14.51
C ARG A 26 3.50 -0.85 -13.83
N VAL A 27 2.41 -0.82 -14.60
CA VAL A 27 1.07 -1.11 -14.06
C VAL A 27 1.00 -2.51 -13.44
N VAL A 28 1.76 -3.47 -13.98
CA VAL A 28 1.88 -4.83 -13.42
C VAL A 28 2.46 -4.75 -12.01
N ASP A 29 3.57 -4.04 -11.83
CA ASP A 29 4.19 -3.80 -10.52
C ASP A 29 3.21 -3.13 -9.54
N GLY A 30 2.39 -2.19 -10.02
CA GLY A 30 1.34 -1.56 -9.21
C GLY A 30 0.27 -2.55 -8.74
N VAL A 31 -0.15 -3.46 -9.60
CA VAL A 31 -1.11 -4.51 -9.23
C VAL A 31 -0.50 -5.51 -8.24
N GLU A 32 0.77 -5.88 -8.40
CA GLU A 32 1.49 -6.73 -7.44
C GLU A 32 1.59 -6.07 -6.06
N ILE A 33 1.90 -4.77 -6.00
CA ILE A 33 1.90 -4.00 -4.73
C ILE A 33 0.51 -4.07 -4.07
N LEU A 34 -0.57 -3.85 -4.83
CA LEU A 34 -1.92 -3.92 -4.28
C LEU A 34 -2.26 -5.34 -3.81
N ALA A 35 -1.87 -6.37 -4.56
CA ALA A 35 -2.10 -7.76 -4.19
C ALA A 35 -1.40 -8.11 -2.87
N ALA A 36 -0.15 -7.70 -2.71
CA ALA A 36 0.63 -7.89 -1.49
C ALA A 36 0.03 -7.17 -0.27
N LEU A 37 -0.44 -5.93 -0.45
CA LEU A 37 -1.05 -5.15 0.63
C LEU A 37 -2.42 -5.69 1.06
N LEU A 38 -3.24 -6.17 0.12
CA LEU A 38 -4.60 -6.63 0.38
C LEU A 38 -4.69 -8.11 0.75
N HIS A 39 -3.74 -8.92 0.31
CA HIS A 39 -3.70 -10.37 0.48
C HIS A 39 -2.28 -10.85 0.87
N PRO A 40 -1.73 -10.41 2.01
CA PRO A 40 -0.35 -10.69 2.39
C PRO A 40 -0.03 -12.18 2.50
N ASP A 41 -0.99 -13.02 2.91
CA ASP A 41 -0.80 -14.47 3.02
C ASP A 41 -0.61 -15.15 1.64
N ALA A 42 -1.23 -14.60 0.58
CA ALA A 42 -1.17 -15.16 -0.76
C ALA A 42 -0.02 -14.59 -1.60
N PHE A 43 0.50 -13.42 -1.22
CA PHE A 43 1.53 -12.67 -1.96
C PHE A 43 2.70 -12.26 -1.04
N ALA A 44 3.09 -13.15 -0.13
CA ALA A 44 4.12 -12.89 0.88
C ALA A 44 5.52 -12.63 0.28
N ASP A 45 5.77 -13.11 -0.95
CA ASP A 45 7.05 -12.97 -1.64
C ASP A 45 7.20 -11.64 -2.40
N VAL A 46 6.15 -10.80 -2.44
CA VAL A 46 6.21 -9.50 -3.12
C VAL A 46 6.87 -8.47 -2.20
N GLU A 47 8.00 -7.92 -2.65
CA GLU A 47 8.73 -6.89 -1.90
C GLU A 47 8.00 -5.54 -1.91
N LEU A 48 7.78 -5.00 -0.70
CA LEU A 48 7.08 -3.74 -0.47
C LEU A 48 7.97 -2.59 -0.01
N GLU A 49 9.24 -2.84 0.33
CA GLU A 49 10.15 -1.81 0.83
C GLU A 49 10.27 -0.64 -0.16
N GLY A 50 9.97 0.58 0.30
CA GLY A 50 9.94 1.78 -0.54
C GLY A 50 8.79 1.85 -1.56
N ARG A 51 7.95 0.82 -1.68
CA ARG A 51 6.86 0.72 -2.68
C ARG A 51 5.47 0.86 -2.05
N GLY A 52 5.31 0.31 -0.85
CA GLY A 52 4.06 0.35 -0.10
C GLY A 52 4.28 0.05 1.37
N ALA A 53 3.48 0.66 2.24
CA ALA A 53 3.53 0.41 3.68
C ALA A 53 2.16 0.64 4.30
N ARG A 54 1.95 0.06 5.49
CA ARG A 54 0.81 0.39 6.33
C ARG A 54 0.87 1.87 6.69
N TRP A 55 -0.25 2.56 6.55
CA TRP A 55 -0.36 3.93 6.99
C TRP A 55 -0.20 3.99 8.51
N GLN A 56 0.59 4.96 8.97
CA GLN A 56 0.71 5.27 10.39
C GLN A 56 0.40 6.76 10.58
N PRO A 57 -0.28 7.13 11.69
CA PRO A 57 -0.45 8.53 12.02
C PRO A 57 0.90 9.19 12.28
N LEU A 58 1.06 10.44 11.83
CA LEU A 58 2.25 11.26 12.06
C LEU A 58 2.54 11.49 13.55
N ASN A 59 1.51 11.35 14.40
CA ASN A 59 1.64 11.43 15.86
C ASN A 59 0.73 10.37 16.51
N PRO A 60 1.27 9.21 16.91
CA PRO A 60 0.45 8.09 17.41
C PRO A 60 -0.11 8.31 18.83
N GLU A 61 0.36 9.34 19.55
CA GLU A 61 -0.04 9.64 20.94
C GLU A 61 -1.10 10.75 21.09
N VAL A 62 -1.65 11.27 19.98
CA VAL A 62 -2.72 12.28 19.98
C VAL A 62 -4.03 11.69 19.47
#